data_AF-A0A671Y203-F1
#
_entry.id   AF-A0A671Y203-F1
#
_cell.length_a   1.000
_cell.length_b   1.000
_cell.length_c   1.000
_cell.angle_alpha   90.00
_cell.angle_beta   90.00
_cell.angle_gamma   90.00
#
_symmetry.space_group_name_H-M   'P 1'
#
loop_
_entity.id
_entity.type
_entity.pdbx_description
1 polymer ?
#
loop_
_entity_poly.entity_id
_entity_poly.type
_entity_poly.pdbx_seq_one_letter_code
_entity_poly.pdbx_strand_id
1 'polypeptide(L)'
;MATATPSREAGRLAASTPLSPTRISRLQEKQDLQHLNDRLAVYIDRVRALELENDRLMVKVSEKEEVTTREVTGLKSLYEAELADARRVLDETARERARLQIDLGKAQADLDEATRSAKKKDNDLAAVVSRASGLEGQLNKSEAALSTALSQNAALTAELADVKSQLAKAEDSHAVAKRQLEAETLMRVDLENRCQSLSEELEFRKSMFEEEVRESRRRQEQRIVEVDSGVRQDYEFKLAQALQVYLENAKVSSEINDKAMGTAREELQESRMRIESLGYQLNALQKQVAASEDRIRELEEILSAERDKHRRAIEGKEQEMSELRERMNAQLSEYQELLDVKLALDMEINAYRKLLEGEEHRLKLSPSQSPRVAVSRITGSSSSRSSKRKRVEAKDVPEVEIGEGQLLVSEEATASGAVTISPTDMDGNAVTLTNETEQDQPLGNWRLKRQADDSDEVIYKFSPKFTLKAGQSVTVWSADAGVTHSPPSDLLWKSQASWGTGSDIVTSLINADGEVRASIHDLLSLIWWQATTCVSV
;
A
#
# COMPACT_ATOMS: atom_id res chain seq x y z
N MET A 1 -27.08 133.65 75.58
CA MET A 1 -26.82 134.15 76.95
C MET A 1 -25.38 134.68 76.94
N ALA A 2 -25.04 135.93 76.64
CA ALA A 2 -25.48 137.24 77.15
C ALA A 2 -25.29 137.42 78.66
N THR A 3 -24.28 138.21 79.05
CA THR A 3 -24.21 139.31 80.06
C THR A 3 -22.74 139.47 80.51
N ALA A 4 -21.98 140.50 80.11
CA ALA A 4 -22.03 141.92 80.47
C ALA A 4 -21.48 142.25 81.89
N THR A 5 -20.36 143.00 81.88
CA THR A 5 -19.68 143.86 82.88
C THR A 5 -20.64 144.86 83.60
N PRO A 6 -20.28 145.70 84.64
CA PRO A 6 -19.08 146.58 84.68
C PRO A 6 -18.54 147.20 86.03
N SER A 7 -17.41 147.92 85.90
CA SER A 7 -16.95 149.23 86.48
C SER A 7 -17.06 149.60 87.98
N ARG A 8 -15.99 150.22 88.54
CA ARG A 8 -15.77 151.70 88.60
C ARG A 8 -14.62 152.19 89.54
N GLU A 9 -14.09 153.33 89.12
CA GLU A 9 -13.01 154.27 89.52
C GLU A 9 -12.78 154.74 90.99
N ALA A 10 -11.57 155.29 91.22
CA ALA A 10 -11.25 156.68 91.64
C ALA A 10 -10.49 156.94 92.96
N GLY A 11 -9.31 157.60 92.85
CA GLY A 11 -8.74 158.65 93.75
C GLY A 11 -8.20 158.20 95.12
N ARG A 12 -7.25 158.86 95.81
CA ARG A 12 -6.56 160.15 95.63
C ARG A 12 -5.51 160.31 96.77
N LEU A 13 -4.51 161.17 96.55
CA LEU A 13 -3.76 162.03 97.50
C LEU A 13 -2.46 161.55 98.19
N ALA A 14 -1.51 162.49 98.14
CA ALA A 14 -0.17 162.50 98.68
C ALA A 14 -0.11 163.02 100.14
N ALA A 15 0.93 162.62 100.88
CA ALA A 15 1.50 163.37 102.00
C ALA A 15 2.97 162.97 102.22
N SER A 16 3.79 163.97 102.52
CA SER A 16 5.25 163.98 102.64
C SER A 16 5.77 163.67 104.06
N THR A 17 7.11 163.51 104.17
CA THR A 17 8.04 163.59 105.37
C THR A 17 8.19 162.37 106.31
N PRO A 18 9.35 162.15 106.99
CA PRO A 18 10.74 162.02 106.48
C PRO A 18 11.56 160.81 107.04
N LEU A 19 12.56 160.37 106.24
CA LEU A 19 13.91 159.79 106.55
C LEU A 19 14.08 158.81 107.74
N SER A 20 14.42 157.52 107.55
CA SER A 20 15.79 156.88 107.46
C SER A 20 15.63 155.40 107.91
N PRO A 21 16.56 154.40 107.85
CA PRO A 21 17.77 154.11 107.09
C PRO A 21 17.66 152.67 106.47
N THR A 22 16.66 152.40 105.63
CA THR A 22 16.35 151.04 105.11
C THR A 22 16.77 150.82 103.65
N ARG A 23 17.41 151.80 103.01
CA ARG A 23 17.65 151.76 101.56
C ARG A 23 18.65 150.67 101.16
N ILE A 24 19.67 150.38 101.98
CA ILE A 24 20.68 149.35 101.67
C ILE A 24 20.08 147.94 101.82
N SER A 25 19.31 147.70 102.89
CA SER A 25 18.62 146.42 103.13
C SER A 25 17.51 146.15 102.10
N ARG A 26 16.73 147.17 101.71
CA ARG A 26 15.74 147.04 100.62
C ARG A 26 16.37 146.85 99.24
N LEU A 27 17.58 147.37 99.01
CA LEU A 27 18.30 147.18 97.74
C LEU A 27 18.88 145.76 97.65
N GLN A 28 19.42 145.24 98.76
CA GLN A 28 19.88 143.86 98.87
C GLN A 28 18.73 142.86 98.71
N GLU A 29 17.61 143.07 99.42
CA GLU A 29 16.40 142.24 99.32
C GLU A 29 15.79 142.28 97.90
N LYS A 30 15.84 143.45 97.24
CA LYS A 30 15.46 143.57 95.84
C LYS A 30 16.39 142.79 94.90
N GLN A 31 17.70 142.78 95.16
CA GLN A 31 18.66 141.98 94.39
C GLN A 31 18.48 140.48 94.64
N ASP A 32 18.22 140.05 95.87
CA ASP A 32 17.93 138.65 96.20
C ASP A 32 16.61 138.18 95.59
N LEU A 33 15.56 139.02 95.60
CA LEU A 33 14.31 138.76 94.90
C LEU A 33 14.49 138.75 93.38
N GLN A 34 15.38 139.58 92.84
CA GLN A 34 15.72 139.56 91.42
C GLN A 34 16.45 138.28 91.06
N HIS A 35 17.45 137.85 91.83
CA HIS A 35 18.14 136.58 91.64
C HIS A 35 17.20 135.37 91.78
N LEU A 36 16.26 135.40 92.74
CA LEU A 36 15.24 134.37 92.90
C LEU A 36 14.29 134.35 91.69
N ASN A 37 13.85 135.52 91.22
CA ASN A 37 12.99 135.63 90.05
C ASN A 37 13.71 135.22 88.76
N ASP A 38 14.99 135.53 88.59
CA ASP A 38 15.82 135.10 87.47
C ASP A 38 15.98 133.57 87.50
N ARG A 39 16.18 132.99 88.68
CA ARG A 39 16.24 131.53 88.86
C ARG A 39 14.89 130.87 88.62
N LEU A 40 13.79 131.47 89.07
CA LEU A 40 12.43 131.03 88.76
C LEU A 40 12.12 131.13 87.26
N ALA A 41 12.57 132.18 86.58
CA ALA A 41 12.43 132.32 85.13
C ALA A 41 13.18 131.19 84.40
N VAL A 42 14.42 130.88 84.79
CA VAL A 42 15.17 129.73 84.27
C VAL A 42 14.45 128.40 84.54
N TYR A 43 13.85 128.22 85.72
CA TYR A 43 13.06 127.03 86.01
C TYR A 43 11.77 126.97 85.19
N ILE A 44 11.05 128.08 85.02
CA ILE A 44 9.83 128.16 84.20
C ILE A 44 10.17 127.85 82.73
N ASP A 45 11.26 128.41 82.19
CA ASP A 45 11.71 128.12 80.83
C ASP A 45 12.16 126.66 80.69
N ARG A 46 12.78 126.07 81.72
CA ARG A 46 13.12 124.65 81.75
C ARG A 46 11.87 123.77 81.80
N VAL A 47 10.86 124.15 82.58
CA VAL A 47 9.56 123.43 82.65
C VAL A 47 8.87 123.52 81.31
N ARG A 48 8.77 124.70 80.69
CA ARG A 48 8.20 124.86 79.34
C ARG A 48 8.95 124.05 78.29
N ALA A 49 10.29 124.00 78.36
CA ALA A 49 11.09 123.17 77.46
C ALA A 49 10.81 121.66 77.67
N LEU A 50 10.65 121.22 78.92
CA LEU A 50 10.29 119.84 79.25
C LEU A 50 8.84 119.50 78.87
N GLU A 51 7.92 120.44 78.99
CA GLU A 51 6.53 120.31 78.52
C GLU A 51 6.50 120.15 76.99
N LEU A 52 7.19 121.03 76.25
CA LEU A 52 7.34 120.91 74.79
C LEU A 52 8.05 119.61 74.37
N GLU A 53 9.06 119.18 75.13
CA GLU A 53 9.75 117.91 74.87
C GLU A 53 8.84 116.71 75.15
N ASN A 54 8.05 116.74 76.24
CA ASN A 54 7.05 115.72 76.54
C ASN A 54 5.96 115.67 75.46
N ASP A 55 5.41 116.81 75.02
CA ASP A 55 4.43 116.86 73.93
C ASP A 55 5.01 116.26 72.65
N ARG A 56 6.27 116.59 72.33
CA ARG A 56 6.98 116.01 71.18
C ARG A 56 7.20 114.51 71.33
N LEU A 57 7.54 114.03 72.53
CA LEU A 57 7.69 112.61 72.80
C LEU A 57 6.35 111.88 72.71
N MET A 58 5.26 112.47 73.19
CA MET A 58 3.91 111.93 73.08
C MET A 58 3.49 111.76 71.62
N VAL A 59 3.74 112.77 70.77
CA VAL A 59 3.49 112.66 69.32
C VAL A 59 4.34 111.56 68.68
N LYS A 60 5.62 111.44 69.03
CA LYS A 60 6.47 110.35 68.52
C LYS A 60 6.00 108.96 68.97
N VAL A 61 5.51 108.85 70.20
CA VAL A 61 4.94 107.60 70.73
C VAL A 61 3.67 107.27 69.96
N SER A 62 2.74 108.22 69.77
CA SER A 62 1.52 107.99 69.00
C SER A 62 1.81 107.66 67.54
N GLU A 63 2.77 108.34 66.89
CA GLU A 63 3.19 108.04 65.52
C GLU A 63 3.75 106.61 65.41
N LYS A 64 4.60 106.18 66.36
CA LYS A 64 5.12 104.81 66.38
C LYS A 64 4.03 103.78 66.65
N GLU A 65 3.11 104.05 67.56
CA GLU A 65 1.95 103.20 67.82
C GLU A 65 1.04 103.10 66.56
N GLU A 66 0.81 104.20 65.84
CA GLU A 66 0.09 104.17 64.57
C GLU A 66 0.82 103.39 63.47
N VAL A 67 2.14 103.55 63.34
CA VAL A 67 2.93 102.80 62.35
C VAL A 67 2.93 101.32 62.69
N THR A 68 3.22 100.95 63.93
CA THR A 68 3.21 99.55 64.38
C THR A 68 1.83 98.91 64.23
N THR A 69 0.74 99.61 64.56
CA THR A 69 -0.62 99.08 64.35
C THR A 69 -0.95 98.90 62.88
N ARG A 70 -0.55 99.83 62.00
CA ARG A 70 -0.69 99.69 60.53
C ARG A 70 0.15 98.53 59.99
N GLU A 71 1.40 98.39 60.41
CA GLU A 71 2.28 97.28 60.02
C GLU A 71 1.73 95.93 60.47
N VAL A 72 1.31 95.81 61.73
CA VAL A 72 0.69 94.59 62.27
C VAL A 72 -0.60 94.25 61.53
N THR A 73 -1.42 95.25 61.22
CA THR A 73 -2.67 95.05 60.45
C THR A 73 -2.38 94.65 59.01
N GLY A 74 -1.37 95.26 58.37
CA GLY A 74 -0.92 94.92 57.02
C GLY A 74 -0.37 93.50 56.95
N LEU A 75 0.51 93.11 57.88
CA LEU A 75 1.02 91.75 57.99
C LEU A 75 -0.10 90.73 58.23
N LYS A 76 -1.06 91.05 59.12
CA LYS A 76 -2.23 90.21 59.34
C LYS A 76 -3.03 90.01 58.04
N SER A 77 -3.29 91.09 57.29
CA SER A 77 -4.01 91.01 56.02
C SER A 77 -3.26 90.17 54.97
N LEU A 78 -1.93 90.27 54.90
CA LEU A 78 -1.12 89.47 53.98
C LEU A 78 -1.18 87.99 54.34
N TYR A 79 -0.98 87.65 55.62
CA TYR A 79 -1.07 86.25 56.07
C TYR A 79 -2.48 85.67 55.92
N GLU A 80 -3.54 86.45 56.15
CA GLU A 80 -4.91 86.03 55.92
C GLU A 80 -5.17 85.76 54.43
N ALA A 81 -4.63 86.59 53.53
CA ALA A 81 -4.71 86.37 52.09
C ALA A 81 -3.93 85.11 51.65
N GLU A 82 -2.69 84.93 52.11
CA GLU A 82 -1.88 83.74 51.82
C GLU A 82 -2.56 82.46 52.35
N LEU A 83 -3.15 82.51 53.54
CA LEU A 83 -3.93 81.38 54.09
C LEU A 83 -5.18 81.08 53.26
N ALA A 84 -5.87 82.11 52.75
CA ALA A 84 -7.02 81.93 51.88
C ALA A 84 -6.62 81.30 50.54
N ASP A 85 -5.51 81.75 49.94
CA ASP A 85 -4.97 81.17 48.71
C ASP A 85 -4.49 79.73 48.91
N ALA A 86 -3.79 79.44 50.00
CA ALA A 86 -3.37 78.09 50.33
C ALA A 86 -4.57 77.15 50.52
N ARG A 87 -5.64 77.61 51.18
CA ARG A 87 -6.89 76.84 51.30
C ARG A 87 -7.56 76.60 49.95
N ARG A 88 -7.61 77.63 49.09
CA ARG A 88 -8.17 77.51 47.73
C ARG A 88 -7.43 76.45 46.91
N VAL A 89 -6.10 76.48 46.91
CA VAL A 89 -5.26 75.51 46.19
C VAL A 89 -5.42 74.10 46.76
N LEU A 90 -5.54 73.97 48.08
CA LEU A 90 -5.80 72.68 48.73
C LEU A 90 -7.14 72.10 48.29
N ASP A 91 -8.20 72.90 48.27
CA ASP A 91 -9.53 72.48 47.82
C ASP A 91 -9.54 72.12 46.32
N GLU A 92 -8.87 72.90 45.47
CA GLU A 92 -8.72 72.61 44.04
C GLU A 92 -7.97 71.29 43.82
N THR A 93 -6.85 71.09 44.50
CA THR A 93 -6.07 69.85 44.45
C THR A 93 -6.89 68.66 44.96
N ALA A 94 -7.69 68.83 46.01
CA ALA A 94 -8.56 67.79 46.52
C ALA A 94 -9.66 67.40 45.51
N ARG A 95 -10.25 68.39 44.81
CA ARG A 95 -11.22 68.14 43.73
C ARG A 95 -10.57 67.44 42.54
N GLU A 96 -9.38 67.86 42.11
CA GLU A 96 -8.64 67.20 41.04
C GLU A 96 -8.27 65.77 41.39
N ARG A 97 -7.78 65.53 42.62
CA ARG A 97 -7.51 64.18 43.12
C ARG A 97 -8.76 63.30 43.10
N ALA A 98 -9.91 63.81 43.57
CA ALA A 98 -11.17 63.08 43.54
C ALA A 98 -11.61 62.76 42.10
N ARG A 99 -11.47 63.72 41.18
CA ARG A 99 -11.76 63.53 39.74
C ARG A 99 -10.88 62.44 39.14
N LEU A 100 -9.55 62.52 39.34
CA LEU A 100 -8.61 61.52 38.83
C LEU A 100 -8.85 60.13 39.43
N GLN A 101 -9.29 60.05 40.69
CA GLN A 101 -9.66 58.78 41.31
C GLN A 101 -10.89 58.15 40.67
N ILE A 102 -11.90 58.97 40.32
CA ILE A 102 -13.08 58.50 39.58
C ILE A 102 -12.68 58.03 38.17
N ASP A 103 -11.87 58.80 37.46
CA ASP A 103 -11.44 58.47 36.11
C ASP A 103 -10.55 57.22 36.09
N LEU A 104 -9.70 57.03 37.10
CA LEU A 104 -8.95 55.79 37.31
C LEU A 104 -9.89 54.59 37.53
N GLY A 105 -10.91 54.74 38.38
CA GLY A 105 -11.89 53.68 38.62
C GLY A 105 -12.68 53.31 37.36
N LYS A 106 -13.05 54.29 36.53
CA LYS A 106 -13.69 54.05 35.22
C LYS A 106 -12.75 53.31 34.27
N ALA A 107 -11.51 53.76 34.11
CA ALA A 107 -10.54 53.11 33.25
C ALA A 107 -10.23 51.66 33.70
N GLN A 108 -10.21 51.40 35.01
CA GLN A 108 -10.08 50.05 35.56
C GLN A 108 -11.30 49.17 35.21
N ALA A 109 -12.51 49.69 35.34
CA ALA A 109 -13.73 48.97 34.96
C ALA A 109 -13.77 48.64 33.46
N ASP A 110 -13.39 49.60 32.61
CA ASP A 110 -13.32 49.42 31.16
C ASP A 110 -12.26 48.37 30.78
N LEU A 111 -11.12 48.37 31.47
CA LEU A 111 -10.07 47.35 31.31
C LEU A 111 -10.56 45.96 31.73
N ASP A 112 -11.26 45.85 32.86
CA ASP A 112 -11.84 44.59 33.31
C ASP A 112 -12.91 44.05 32.34
N GLU A 113 -13.72 44.92 31.76
CA GLU A 113 -14.70 44.54 30.73
C GLU A 113 -14.01 44.08 29.44
N ALA A 114 -13.02 44.84 28.95
CA ALA A 114 -12.25 44.50 27.76
C ALA A 114 -11.50 43.17 27.94
N THR A 115 -10.90 42.92 29.10
CA THR A 115 -10.21 41.66 29.39
C THR A 115 -11.17 40.48 29.48
N ARG A 116 -12.36 40.64 30.06
CA ARG A 116 -13.42 39.61 30.04
C ARG A 116 -13.89 39.32 28.62
N SER A 117 -14.08 40.36 27.81
CA SER A 117 -14.47 40.24 26.40
C SER A 117 -13.40 39.52 25.59
N ALA A 118 -12.13 39.88 25.74
CA ALA A 118 -10.99 39.22 25.10
C ALA A 118 -10.92 37.73 25.46
N LYS A 119 -11.00 37.38 26.76
CA LYS A 119 -11.02 35.97 27.21
C LYS A 119 -12.18 35.18 26.60
N LYS A 120 -13.36 35.78 26.47
CA LYS A 120 -14.50 35.14 25.81
C LYS A 120 -14.20 34.87 24.33
N LYS A 121 -13.63 35.85 23.63
CA LYS A 121 -13.22 35.71 22.22
C LYS A 121 -12.13 34.66 22.03
N ASP A 122 -11.16 34.57 22.94
CA ASP A 122 -10.12 33.53 22.89
C ASP A 122 -10.72 32.13 23.05
N ASN A 123 -11.68 31.96 23.97
CA ASN A 123 -12.40 30.69 24.15
C ASN A 123 -13.23 30.33 22.91
N ASP A 124 -13.96 31.30 22.34
CA ASP A 124 -14.74 31.11 21.11
C ASP A 124 -13.82 30.73 19.94
N LEU A 125 -12.66 31.39 19.81
CA LEU A 125 -11.66 31.08 18.79
C LEU A 125 -11.08 29.69 18.98
N ALA A 126 -10.73 29.30 20.21
CA ALA A 126 -10.24 27.96 20.51
C ALA A 126 -11.27 26.88 20.15
N ALA A 127 -12.55 27.12 20.42
CA ALA A 127 -13.63 26.21 20.05
C ALA A 127 -13.78 26.09 18.51
N VAL A 128 -13.68 27.20 17.79
CA VAL A 128 -13.73 27.21 16.31
C VAL A 128 -12.53 26.49 15.72
N VAL A 129 -11.32 26.72 16.24
CA VAL A 129 -10.09 26.03 15.81
C VAL A 129 -10.19 24.52 16.04
N SER A 130 -10.67 24.09 17.20
CA SER A 130 -10.90 22.66 17.48
C SER A 130 -11.89 22.04 16.49
N ARG A 131 -12.99 22.74 16.20
CA ARG A 131 -13.97 22.29 15.20
C ARG A 131 -13.40 22.24 13.79
N ALA A 132 -12.61 23.23 13.39
CA ALA A 132 -11.95 23.26 12.08
C ALA A 132 -10.99 22.06 11.92
N SER A 133 -10.14 21.79 12.92
CA SER A 133 -9.27 20.61 12.93
C SER A 133 -10.06 19.30 12.85
N GLY A 134 -11.22 19.22 13.51
CA GLY A 134 -12.12 18.07 13.40
C GLY A 134 -12.68 17.87 11.98
N LEU A 135 -13.09 18.95 11.31
CA LEU A 135 -13.59 18.92 9.94
C LEU A 135 -12.48 18.59 8.93
N GLU A 136 -11.28 19.13 9.09
CA GLU A 136 -10.11 18.76 8.29
C GLU A 136 -9.80 17.27 8.42
N GLY A 137 -9.87 16.72 9.64
CA GLY A 137 -9.72 15.29 9.87
C GLY A 137 -10.79 14.45 9.17
N GLN A 138 -12.04 14.93 9.08
CA GLN A 138 -13.10 14.26 8.33
C GLN A 138 -12.89 14.35 6.82
N LEU A 139 -12.46 15.52 6.32
CA LEU A 139 -12.12 15.71 4.91
C LEU A 139 -11.02 14.74 4.47
N ASN A 140 -9.91 14.68 5.21
CA ASN A 140 -8.81 13.77 4.93
C ASN A 140 -9.25 12.29 4.90
N LYS A 141 -10.16 11.89 5.81
CA LYS A 141 -10.74 10.53 5.79
C LYS A 141 -11.58 10.29 4.55
N SER A 142 -12.41 11.25 4.15
CA SER A 142 -13.25 11.14 2.96
C SER A 142 -12.43 11.12 1.67
N GLU A 143 -11.34 11.89 1.59
CA GLU A 143 -10.41 11.89 0.46
C GLU A 143 -9.67 10.56 0.34
N ALA A 144 -9.20 9.99 1.45
CA ALA A 144 -8.58 8.67 1.45
C ALA A 144 -9.56 7.56 1.02
N ALA A 145 -10.82 7.63 1.48
CA ALA A 145 -11.86 6.70 1.05
C ALA A 145 -12.17 6.84 -0.45
N LEU A 146 -12.26 8.07 -0.96
CA LEU A 146 -12.47 8.35 -2.38
C LEU A 146 -11.31 7.83 -3.24
N SER A 147 -10.06 8.07 -2.85
CA SER A 147 -8.88 7.54 -3.55
C SER A 147 -8.90 6.00 -3.59
N THR A 148 -9.29 5.36 -2.48
CA THR A 148 -9.44 3.90 -2.42
C THR A 148 -10.52 3.42 -3.39
N ALA A 149 -11.70 4.03 -3.36
CA ALA A 149 -12.81 3.69 -4.24
C ALA A 149 -12.48 3.88 -5.73
N LEU A 150 -11.74 4.95 -6.08
CA LEU A 150 -11.27 5.18 -7.45
C LEU A 150 -10.29 4.09 -7.90
N SER A 151 -9.36 3.67 -7.03
CA SER A 151 -8.44 2.58 -7.35
C SER A 151 -9.15 1.25 -7.55
N GLN A 152 -10.16 0.95 -6.73
CA GLN A 152 -11.01 -0.24 -6.87
C GLN A 152 -11.83 -0.18 -8.17
N ASN A 153 -12.38 0.98 -8.53
CA ASN A 153 -13.13 1.14 -9.77
C ASN A 153 -12.23 0.92 -11.00
N ALA A 154 -11.00 1.42 -10.97
CA ALA A 154 -10.02 1.19 -12.02
C ALA A 154 -9.65 -0.30 -12.16
N ALA A 155 -9.44 -1.00 -11.04
CA ALA A 155 -9.17 -2.43 -11.03
C ALA A 155 -10.35 -3.24 -11.60
N LEU A 156 -11.57 -2.98 -11.13
CA LEU A 156 -12.79 -3.64 -11.65
C LEU A 156 -13.02 -3.35 -13.14
N THR A 157 -12.68 -2.14 -13.60
CA THR A 157 -12.79 -1.79 -15.03
C THR A 157 -11.79 -2.59 -15.87
N ALA A 158 -10.57 -2.81 -15.37
CA ALA A 158 -9.58 -3.64 -16.03
C ALA A 158 -10.01 -5.12 -16.06
N GLU A 159 -10.51 -5.67 -14.95
CA GLU A 159 -11.07 -7.02 -14.88
C GLU A 159 -12.24 -7.20 -15.85
N LEU A 160 -13.17 -6.24 -15.92
CA LEU A 160 -14.27 -6.27 -16.89
C LEU A 160 -13.79 -6.22 -18.34
N ALA A 161 -12.68 -5.54 -18.62
CA ALA A 161 -12.10 -5.52 -19.97
C ALA A 161 -11.47 -6.88 -20.33
N ASP A 162 -10.77 -7.50 -19.38
CA ASP A 162 -10.17 -8.82 -19.58
C ASP A 162 -11.24 -9.91 -19.78
N VAL A 163 -12.26 -9.96 -18.90
CA VAL A 163 -13.39 -10.90 -19.04
C VAL A 163 -14.11 -10.73 -20.38
N LYS A 164 -14.29 -9.49 -20.86
CA LYS A 164 -14.86 -9.24 -22.19
C LYS A 164 -13.97 -9.76 -23.32
N SER A 165 -12.65 -9.62 -23.19
CA SER A 165 -11.68 -10.16 -24.15
C SER A 165 -11.74 -11.69 -24.19
N GLN A 166 -11.78 -12.34 -23.02
CA GLN A 166 -11.92 -13.78 -22.90
C GLN A 166 -13.24 -14.28 -23.50
N LEU A 167 -14.35 -13.59 -23.22
CA LEU A 167 -15.65 -13.91 -23.82
C LEU A 167 -15.60 -13.84 -25.34
N ALA A 168 -15.02 -12.78 -25.91
CA ALA A 168 -14.88 -12.64 -27.36
C ALA A 168 -14.05 -13.78 -27.97
N LYS A 169 -12.93 -14.16 -27.33
CA LYS A 169 -12.11 -15.30 -27.77
C LYS A 169 -12.89 -16.62 -27.73
N ALA A 170 -13.69 -16.84 -26.69
CA ALA A 170 -14.52 -18.03 -26.55
C ALA A 170 -15.66 -18.07 -27.59
N GLU A 171 -16.27 -16.93 -27.89
CA GLU A 171 -17.27 -16.80 -28.95
C GLU A 171 -16.67 -17.11 -30.33
N ASP A 172 -15.47 -16.60 -30.63
CA ASP A 172 -14.76 -16.88 -31.87
C ASP A 172 -14.37 -18.36 -32.00
N SER A 173 -13.84 -18.97 -30.94
CA SER A 173 -13.47 -20.39 -30.95
C SER A 173 -14.71 -21.29 -31.10
N HIS A 174 -15.82 -20.95 -30.44
CA HIS A 174 -17.09 -21.63 -30.62
C HIS A 174 -17.59 -21.52 -32.07
N ALA A 175 -17.49 -20.33 -32.68
CA ALA A 175 -17.87 -20.13 -34.08
C ALA A 175 -17.01 -20.95 -35.05
N VAL A 176 -15.70 -21.09 -34.77
CA VAL A 176 -14.80 -21.96 -35.55
C VAL A 176 -15.19 -23.43 -35.38
N ALA A 177 -15.34 -23.91 -34.15
CA ALA A 177 -15.72 -25.30 -33.86
C ALA A 177 -17.06 -25.67 -34.51
N LYS A 178 -18.03 -24.74 -34.51
CA LYS A 178 -19.32 -24.92 -35.19
C LYS A 178 -19.14 -25.10 -36.70
N ARG A 179 -18.34 -24.25 -37.37
CA ARG A 179 -18.07 -24.37 -38.81
C ARG A 179 -17.34 -25.68 -39.15
N GLN A 180 -16.40 -26.11 -38.31
CA GLN A 180 -15.71 -27.39 -38.47
C GLN A 180 -16.68 -28.56 -38.35
N LEU A 181 -17.57 -28.54 -37.36
CA LEU A 181 -18.62 -29.56 -37.21
C LEU A 181 -19.52 -29.60 -38.45
N GLU A 182 -19.96 -28.45 -38.95
CA GLU A 182 -20.77 -28.36 -40.18
C GLU A 182 -20.01 -28.97 -41.39
N ALA A 183 -18.72 -28.67 -41.55
CA ALA A 183 -17.89 -29.24 -42.62
C ALA A 183 -17.71 -30.76 -42.49
N GLU A 184 -17.39 -31.27 -41.30
CA GLU A 184 -17.25 -32.71 -41.04
C GLU A 184 -18.56 -33.45 -41.22
N THR A 185 -19.70 -32.87 -40.84
CA THR A 185 -21.02 -33.48 -41.08
C THR A 185 -21.31 -33.61 -42.57
N LEU A 186 -20.94 -32.61 -43.38
CA LEU A 186 -21.08 -32.68 -44.84
C LEU A 186 -20.16 -33.75 -45.44
N MET A 187 -18.90 -33.78 -45.02
CA MET A 187 -17.92 -34.78 -45.48
C MET A 187 -18.35 -36.21 -45.12
N ARG A 188 -18.89 -36.42 -43.92
CA ARG A 188 -19.44 -37.71 -43.50
C ARG A 188 -20.57 -38.16 -44.42
N VAL A 189 -21.51 -37.27 -44.74
CA VAL A 189 -22.62 -37.56 -45.66
C VAL A 189 -22.12 -37.90 -47.06
N ASP A 190 -21.14 -37.16 -47.59
CA ASP A 190 -20.55 -37.44 -48.91
C ASP A 190 -19.85 -38.80 -48.95
N LEU A 191 -19.12 -39.16 -47.90
CA LEU A 191 -18.49 -40.47 -47.77
C LEU A 191 -19.52 -41.59 -47.62
N GLU A 192 -20.56 -41.42 -46.81
CA GLU A 192 -21.67 -42.35 -46.68
C GLU A 192 -22.34 -42.60 -48.05
N ASN A 193 -22.63 -41.55 -48.81
CA ASN A 193 -23.20 -41.64 -50.17
C ASN A 193 -22.28 -42.40 -51.14
N ARG A 194 -20.97 -42.19 -51.04
CA ARG A 194 -19.99 -42.87 -51.89
C ARG A 194 -19.81 -44.34 -51.51
N CYS A 195 -19.80 -44.65 -50.21
CA CYS A 195 -19.84 -46.02 -49.72
C CYS A 195 -21.10 -46.74 -50.19
N GLN A 196 -22.26 -46.08 -50.15
CA GLN A 196 -23.50 -46.65 -50.64
C GLN A 196 -23.43 -46.93 -52.15
N SER A 197 -22.96 -45.96 -52.95
CA SER A 197 -22.80 -46.12 -54.40
C SER A 197 -21.86 -47.28 -54.78
N LEU A 198 -20.72 -47.40 -54.09
CA LEU A 198 -19.78 -48.52 -54.27
C LEU A 198 -20.38 -49.85 -53.81
N SER A 199 -21.20 -49.85 -52.76
CA SER A 199 -21.87 -51.07 -52.29
C SER A 199 -22.87 -51.56 -53.35
N GLU A 200 -23.67 -50.66 -53.92
CA GLU A 200 -24.60 -50.94 -55.01
C GLU A 200 -23.85 -51.44 -56.26
N GLU A 201 -22.72 -50.83 -56.63
CA GLU A 201 -21.90 -51.29 -57.76
C GLU A 201 -21.32 -52.70 -57.52
N LEU A 202 -20.86 -52.98 -56.29
CA LEU A 202 -20.33 -54.27 -55.91
C LEU A 202 -21.41 -55.35 -55.95
N GLU A 203 -22.62 -55.04 -55.47
CA GLU A 203 -23.77 -55.93 -55.52
C GLU A 203 -24.23 -56.20 -56.96
N PHE A 204 -24.23 -55.18 -57.81
CA PHE A 204 -24.48 -55.34 -59.25
C PHE A 204 -23.45 -56.27 -59.90
N ARG A 205 -22.15 -56.06 -59.66
CA ARG A 205 -21.07 -56.92 -60.19
C ARG A 205 -21.19 -58.36 -59.69
N LYS A 206 -21.52 -58.55 -58.40
CA LYS A 206 -21.79 -59.90 -57.84
C LYS A 206 -22.95 -60.58 -58.58
N SER A 207 -24.07 -59.88 -58.76
CA SER A 207 -25.23 -60.42 -59.48
C SER A 207 -24.88 -60.79 -60.93
N MET A 208 -24.10 -59.95 -61.62
CA MET A 208 -23.60 -60.24 -62.97
C MET A 208 -22.72 -61.50 -63.00
N PHE A 209 -21.73 -61.62 -62.10
CA PHE A 209 -20.89 -62.81 -62.02
C PHE A 209 -21.68 -64.08 -61.66
N GLU A 210 -22.66 -63.97 -60.77
CA GLU A 210 -23.55 -65.08 -60.44
C GLU A 210 -24.38 -65.51 -61.65
N GLU A 211 -24.88 -64.57 -62.45
CA GLU A 211 -25.58 -64.86 -63.71
C GLU A 211 -24.66 -65.51 -64.75
N GLU A 212 -23.44 -65.01 -64.93
CA GLU A 212 -22.45 -65.62 -65.82
C GLU A 212 -22.08 -67.04 -65.40
N VAL A 213 -21.87 -67.28 -64.10
CA VAL A 213 -21.61 -68.61 -63.55
C VAL A 213 -22.83 -69.51 -63.74
N ARG A 214 -24.04 -69.00 -63.50
CA ARG A 214 -25.29 -69.74 -63.71
C ARG A 214 -25.47 -70.11 -65.18
N GLU A 215 -25.20 -69.19 -66.09
CA GLU A 215 -25.28 -69.43 -67.53
C GLU A 215 -24.19 -70.38 -68.01
N SER A 216 -22.96 -70.26 -67.50
CA SER A 216 -21.85 -71.19 -67.77
C SER A 216 -22.18 -72.61 -67.27
N ARG A 217 -22.69 -72.73 -66.04
CA ARG A 217 -23.21 -74.00 -65.49
C ARG A 217 -24.34 -74.55 -66.34
N ARG A 218 -25.31 -73.72 -66.75
CA ARG A 218 -26.43 -74.13 -67.63
C ARG A 218 -25.93 -74.62 -68.98
N ARG A 219 -24.95 -73.94 -69.60
CA ARG A 219 -24.31 -74.38 -70.85
C ARG A 219 -23.58 -75.70 -70.67
N GLN A 220 -22.89 -75.88 -69.54
CA GLN A 220 -22.19 -77.13 -69.24
C GLN A 220 -23.17 -78.27 -68.95
N GLU A 221 -24.23 -78.03 -68.19
CA GLU A 221 -25.33 -78.98 -67.97
C GLU A 221 -26.01 -79.35 -69.29
N GLN A 222 -26.30 -78.38 -70.16
CA GLN A 222 -26.81 -78.63 -71.51
C GLN A 222 -25.86 -79.51 -72.32
N ARG A 223 -24.56 -79.19 -72.34
CA ARG A 223 -23.53 -80.04 -73.00
C ARG A 223 -23.46 -81.44 -72.40
N ILE A 224 -23.55 -81.58 -71.08
CA ILE A 224 -23.55 -82.89 -70.42
C ILE A 224 -24.80 -83.67 -70.82
N VAL A 225 -25.98 -83.04 -70.86
CA VAL A 225 -27.22 -83.69 -71.32
C VAL A 225 -27.15 -84.07 -72.79
N GLU A 226 -26.56 -83.24 -73.66
CA GLU A 226 -26.32 -83.57 -75.07
C GLU A 226 -25.33 -84.73 -75.22
N VAL A 227 -24.23 -84.72 -74.46
CA VAL A 227 -23.26 -85.82 -74.42
C VAL A 227 -23.90 -87.07 -73.84
N ASP A 228 -24.66 -87.00 -72.75
CA ASP A 228 -25.36 -88.14 -72.15
C ASP A 228 -26.48 -88.66 -73.05
N SER A 229 -27.17 -87.79 -73.79
CA SER A 229 -28.15 -88.18 -74.80
C SER A 229 -27.45 -88.87 -75.98
N GLY A 230 -26.34 -88.31 -76.48
CA GLY A 230 -25.54 -88.91 -77.55
C GLY A 230 -24.90 -90.23 -77.11
N VAL A 231 -24.38 -90.29 -75.88
CA VAL A 231 -23.81 -91.48 -75.26
C VAL A 231 -24.89 -92.52 -74.97
N ARG A 232 -26.10 -92.14 -74.54
CA ARG A 232 -27.25 -93.07 -74.46
C ARG A 232 -27.66 -93.59 -75.82
N GLN A 233 -27.73 -92.75 -76.84
CA GLN A 233 -28.01 -93.17 -78.22
C GLN A 233 -26.94 -94.13 -78.73
N ASP A 234 -25.66 -93.81 -78.46
CA ASP A 234 -24.52 -94.66 -78.78
C ASP A 234 -24.53 -95.94 -77.96
N TYR A 235 -24.95 -95.93 -76.69
CA TYR A 235 -25.08 -97.13 -75.87
C TYR A 235 -26.28 -97.97 -76.28
N GLU A 236 -27.40 -97.40 -76.72
CA GLU A 236 -28.53 -98.14 -77.30
C GLU A 236 -28.14 -98.75 -78.65
N PHE A 237 -27.45 -97.99 -79.49
CA PHE A 237 -26.86 -98.47 -80.76
C PHE A 237 -25.81 -99.55 -80.51
N LYS A 238 -24.90 -99.34 -79.55
CA LYS A 238 -23.88 -100.31 -79.15
C LYS A 238 -24.46 -101.48 -78.37
N LEU A 239 -25.60 -101.37 -77.68
CA LEU A 239 -26.29 -102.49 -77.03
C LEU A 239 -26.99 -103.37 -78.08
N ALA A 240 -27.56 -102.74 -79.12
CA ALA A 240 -28.02 -103.44 -80.31
C ALA A 240 -26.84 -104.12 -81.05
N GLN A 241 -25.69 -103.46 -81.15
CA GLN A 241 -24.46 -104.00 -81.73
C GLN A 241 -23.78 -105.04 -80.81
N ALA A 242 -23.87 -104.91 -79.49
CA ALA A 242 -23.24 -105.77 -78.49
C ALA A 242 -24.05 -107.04 -78.25
N LEU A 243 -25.38 -107.04 -78.43
CA LEU A 243 -26.15 -108.29 -78.57
C LEU A 243 -25.68 -109.11 -79.79
N GLN A 244 -25.08 -108.46 -80.78
CA GLN A 244 -24.52 -109.10 -81.97
C GLN A 244 -23.04 -109.49 -81.80
N VAL A 245 -22.27 -108.78 -80.96
CA VAL A 245 -20.82 -109.01 -80.72
C VAL A 245 -20.54 -109.86 -79.45
N TYR A 246 -21.50 -110.00 -78.52
CA TYR A 246 -21.37 -110.85 -77.31
C TYR A 246 -21.19 -112.34 -77.60
N LEU A 247 -21.49 -112.79 -78.82
CA LEU A 247 -21.21 -114.16 -79.25
C LEU A 247 -19.79 -114.33 -79.81
N GLU A 248 -19.04 -113.28 -80.12
CA GLU A 248 -17.87 -113.43 -80.99
C GLU A 248 -16.51 -113.17 -80.34
N ASN A 249 -16.36 -112.52 -79.19
CA ASN A 249 -15.00 -112.34 -78.63
C ASN A 249 -14.90 -112.38 -77.11
N ALA A 250 -15.37 -113.50 -76.56
CA ALA A 250 -14.63 -114.17 -75.50
C ALA A 250 -13.25 -114.63 -76.04
N LYS A 251 -12.30 -113.69 -76.10
CA LYS A 251 -10.83 -113.84 -76.16
C LYS A 251 -10.26 -112.57 -76.78
N VAL A 252 -9.64 -111.72 -75.98
CA VAL A 252 -8.29 -111.18 -76.20
C VAL A 252 -8.05 -110.02 -75.24
N SER A 253 -7.07 -110.25 -74.36
CA SER A 253 -6.20 -109.29 -73.67
C SER A 253 -6.76 -108.47 -72.50
N SER A 254 -6.62 -109.09 -71.32
CA SER A 254 -5.66 -108.67 -70.29
C SER A 254 -4.79 -107.44 -70.63
N GLU A 255 -4.86 -106.47 -69.73
CA GLU A 255 -3.85 -105.46 -69.31
C GLU A 255 -3.54 -104.26 -70.23
N ILE A 256 -3.68 -103.06 -69.66
CA ILE A 256 -2.60 -102.10 -69.31
C ILE A 256 -3.25 -100.76 -68.90
N ASN A 257 -3.08 -100.31 -67.64
CA ASN A 257 -2.75 -98.90 -67.38
C ASN A 257 -2.20 -98.65 -65.96
N ASP A 258 -0.89 -98.82 -65.81
CA ASP A 258 -0.08 -98.48 -64.64
C ASP A 258 0.49 -97.05 -64.75
N LYS A 259 -0.37 -96.01 -64.83
CA LYS A 259 0.08 -94.60 -64.96
C LYS A 259 -0.74 -93.59 -64.15
N ALA A 260 -1.16 -93.93 -62.93
CA ALA A 260 -1.89 -93.02 -62.02
C ALA A 260 -1.20 -92.77 -60.67
N MET A 261 0.02 -93.27 -60.45
CA MET A 261 0.73 -93.18 -59.16
C MET A 261 1.94 -92.22 -59.15
N GLY A 262 2.27 -91.61 -60.30
CA GLY A 262 3.40 -90.68 -60.43
C GLY A 262 3.07 -89.22 -60.13
N THR A 263 1.95 -88.70 -60.65
CA THR A 263 1.59 -87.28 -60.56
C THR A 263 1.15 -86.86 -59.16
N ALA A 264 0.50 -87.75 -58.40
CA ALA A 264 0.11 -87.48 -57.00
C ALA A 264 1.31 -87.38 -56.04
N ARG A 265 2.50 -87.84 -56.44
CA ARG A 265 3.69 -87.85 -55.57
C ARG A 265 4.55 -86.59 -55.75
N GLU A 266 4.53 -85.99 -56.94
CA GLU A 266 5.24 -84.73 -57.24
C GLU A 266 4.49 -83.50 -56.68
N GLU A 267 3.15 -83.45 -56.80
CA GLU A 267 2.33 -82.36 -56.22
C GLU A 267 2.41 -82.33 -54.68
N LEU A 268 2.54 -83.50 -54.04
CA LEU A 268 2.68 -83.62 -52.58
C LEU A 268 4.03 -83.06 -52.09
N GLN A 269 5.09 -83.22 -52.88
CA GLN A 269 6.45 -82.77 -52.55
C GLN A 269 6.60 -81.26 -52.71
N GLU A 270 5.94 -80.65 -53.72
CA GLU A 270 5.91 -79.20 -53.90
C GLU A 270 5.10 -78.48 -52.79
N SER A 271 3.98 -79.08 -52.35
CA SER A 271 3.21 -78.54 -51.20
C SER A 271 4.01 -78.57 -49.90
N ARG A 272 4.84 -79.62 -49.70
CA ARG A 272 5.72 -79.76 -48.54
C ARG A 272 6.76 -78.65 -48.47
N MET A 273 7.40 -78.34 -49.59
CA MET A 273 8.41 -77.26 -49.67
C MET A 273 7.79 -75.88 -49.42
N ARG A 274 6.55 -75.62 -49.86
CA ARG A 274 5.81 -74.39 -49.52
C ARG A 274 5.48 -74.29 -48.04
N ILE A 275 5.05 -75.39 -47.42
CA ILE A 275 4.74 -75.43 -45.99
C ILE A 275 5.98 -75.16 -45.14
N GLU A 276 7.13 -75.73 -45.51
CA GLU A 276 8.40 -75.46 -44.82
C GLU A 276 8.84 -74.00 -44.96
N SER A 277 8.71 -73.41 -46.16
CA SER A 277 9.03 -71.99 -46.39
C SER A 277 8.14 -71.03 -45.60
N LEU A 278 6.83 -71.27 -45.58
CA LEU A 278 5.88 -70.50 -44.77
C LEU A 278 6.11 -70.72 -43.27
N GLY A 279 6.52 -71.92 -42.86
CA GLY A 279 6.90 -72.24 -41.48
C GLY A 279 8.11 -71.44 -40.98
N TYR A 280 9.11 -71.18 -41.84
CA TYR A 280 10.23 -70.31 -41.51
C TYR A 280 9.81 -68.84 -41.36
N GLN A 281 8.93 -68.34 -42.23
CA GLN A 281 8.41 -66.97 -42.14
C GLN A 281 7.56 -66.76 -40.89
N LEU A 282 6.73 -67.75 -40.53
CA LEU A 282 5.89 -67.70 -39.33
C LEU A 282 6.76 -67.69 -38.06
N ASN A 283 7.80 -68.54 -37.98
CA ASN A 283 8.74 -68.53 -36.86
C ASN A 283 9.53 -67.21 -36.74
N ALA A 284 9.90 -66.58 -37.86
CA ALA A 284 10.58 -65.29 -37.85
C ALA A 284 9.69 -64.17 -37.32
N LEU A 285 8.45 -64.09 -37.79
CA LEU A 285 7.45 -63.12 -37.30
C LEU A 285 7.10 -63.38 -35.83
N GLN A 286 6.98 -64.64 -35.42
CA GLN A 286 6.66 -65.00 -34.03
C GLN A 286 7.79 -64.61 -33.05
N LYS A 287 9.06 -64.72 -33.46
CA LYS A 287 10.20 -64.17 -32.70
C LYS A 287 10.18 -62.65 -32.62
N GLN A 288 9.79 -61.98 -33.70
CA GLN A 288 9.70 -60.51 -33.73
C GLN A 288 8.59 -59.99 -32.82
N VAL A 289 7.44 -60.68 -32.78
CA VAL A 289 6.34 -60.37 -31.85
C VAL A 289 6.80 -60.55 -30.39
N ALA A 290 7.42 -61.67 -30.05
CA ALA A 290 7.95 -61.91 -28.70
C ALA A 290 8.96 -60.83 -28.28
N ALA A 291 9.86 -60.43 -29.18
CA ALA A 291 10.82 -59.37 -28.90
C ALA A 291 10.15 -57.99 -28.67
N SER A 292 9.08 -57.67 -29.42
CA SER A 292 8.32 -56.44 -29.20
C SER A 292 7.50 -56.47 -27.91
N GLU A 293 6.96 -57.62 -27.52
CA GLU A 293 6.22 -57.80 -26.27
C GLU A 293 7.14 -57.67 -25.05
N ASP A 294 8.34 -58.23 -25.10
CA ASP A 294 9.34 -58.08 -24.03
C ASP A 294 9.80 -56.62 -23.88
N ARG A 295 9.95 -55.90 -25.00
CA ARG A 295 10.29 -54.47 -25.01
C ARG A 295 9.18 -53.62 -24.38
N ILE A 296 7.91 -53.94 -24.66
CA ILE A 296 6.76 -53.27 -24.05
C ILE A 296 6.76 -53.52 -22.53
N ARG A 297 6.96 -54.77 -22.11
CA ARG A 297 6.98 -55.13 -20.68
C ARG A 297 8.10 -54.43 -19.91
N GLU A 298 9.29 -54.31 -20.50
CA GLU A 298 10.42 -53.57 -19.92
C GLU A 298 10.09 -52.07 -19.76
N LEU A 299 9.48 -51.44 -20.78
CA LEU A 299 9.08 -50.05 -20.72
C LEU A 299 7.96 -49.80 -19.69
N GLU A 300 7.02 -50.72 -19.56
CA GLU A 300 5.98 -50.68 -18.53
C GLU A 300 6.57 -50.80 -17.11
N GLU A 301 7.55 -51.68 -16.91
CA GLU A 301 8.24 -51.84 -15.63
C GLU A 301 9.01 -50.57 -15.25
N ILE A 302 9.74 -49.97 -16.19
CA ILE A 302 10.45 -48.70 -15.99
C ILE A 302 9.47 -47.56 -15.63
N LEU A 303 8.36 -47.45 -16.34
CA LEU A 303 7.34 -46.43 -16.07
C LEU A 303 6.69 -46.64 -14.69
N SER A 304 6.45 -47.89 -14.29
CA SER A 304 5.94 -48.21 -12.96
C SER A 304 6.94 -47.84 -11.86
N ALA A 305 8.23 -48.08 -12.08
CA ALA A 305 9.29 -47.74 -11.14
C ALA A 305 9.45 -46.23 -10.95
N GLU A 306 9.39 -45.43 -12.03
CA GLU A 306 9.44 -43.97 -11.93
C GLU A 306 8.18 -43.41 -11.25
N ARG A 307 6.99 -43.96 -11.52
CA ARG A 307 5.76 -43.58 -10.80
C ARG A 307 5.87 -43.83 -9.30
N ASP A 308 6.42 -44.98 -8.89
CA ASP A 308 6.60 -45.30 -7.47
C ASP A 308 7.69 -44.44 -6.82
N LYS A 309 8.73 -44.06 -7.55
CA LYS A 309 9.74 -43.11 -7.09
C LYS A 309 9.16 -41.71 -6.87
N HIS A 310 8.35 -41.21 -7.79
CA HIS A 310 7.64 -39.94 -7.62
C HIS A 310 6.65 -40.00 -6.45
N ARG A 311 5.90 -41.10 -6.30
CA ARG A 311 5.00 -41.32 -5.17
C ARG A 311 5.73 -41.20 -3.84
N ARG A 312 6.87 -41.89 -3.67
CA ARG A 312 7.70 -41.81 -2.45
C ARG A 312 8.28 -40.42 -2.21
N ALA A 313 8.66 -39.70 -3.27
CA ALA A 313 9.16 -38.32 -3.14
C ALA A 313 8.07 -37.37 -2.64
N ILE A 314 6.84 -37.52 -3.13
CA ILE A 314 5.67 -36.76 -2.66
C ILE A 314 5.38 -37.10 -1.20
N GLU A 315 5.31 -38.38 -0.85
CA GLU A 315 5.09 -38.82 0.55
C GLU A 315 6.16 -38.25 1.50
N GLY A 316 7.43 -38.22 1.08
CA GLY A 316 8.50 -37.60 1.86
C GLY A 316 8.31 -36.09 2.05
N LYS A 317 7.90 -35.38 1.00
CA LYS A 317 7.61 -33.93 1.10
C LYS A 317 6.38 -33.63 1.94
N GLU A 318 5.35 -34.46 1.90
CA GLU A 318 4.18 -34.35 2.76
C GLU A 318 4.54 -34.54 4.24
N GLN A 319 5.41 -35.51 4.55
CA GLN A 319 5.94 -35.71 5.90
C GLN A 319 6.75 -34.50 6.38
N GLU A 320 7.67 -33.98 5.57
CA GLU A 320 8.43 -32.75 5.91
C GLU A 320 7.50 -31.56 6.18
N MET A 321 6.45 -31.38 5.36
CA MET A 321 5.44 -30.34 5.55
C MET A 321 4.62 -30.54 6.83
N SER A 322 4.29 -31.78 7.19
CA SER A 322 3.62 -32.12 8.45
C SER A 322 4.51 -31.79 9.65
N GLU A 323 5.78 -32.19 9.63
CA GLU A 323 6.73 -31.88 10.71
C GLU A 323 6.93 -30.37 10.88
N LEU A 324 7.04 -29.61 9.79
CA LEU A 324 7.18 -28.15 9.86
C LEU A 324 5.92 -27.49 10.43
N ARG A 325 4.72 -28.00 10.11
CA ARG A 325 3.45 -27.55 10.70
C ARG A 325 3.40 -27.85 12.20
N GLU A 326 3.81 -29.03 12.62
CA GLU A 326 3.89 -29.40 14.05
C GLU A 326 4.88 -28.52 14.81
N ARG A 327 6.08 -28.28 14.26
CA ARG A 327 7.07 -27.36 14.85
C ARG A 327 6.54 -25.94 14.97
N MET A 328 5.86 -25.43 13.93
CA MET A 328 5.23 -24.10 13.96
C MET A 328 4.15 -24.02 15.05
N ASN A 329 3.31 -25.05 15.16
CA ASN A 329 2.28 -25.11 16.20
C ASN A 329 2.87 -25.18 17.61
N ALA A 330 3.95 -25.94 17.80
CA ALA A 330 4.68 -25.98 19.07
C ALA A 330 5.22 -24.60 19.45
N GLN A 331 5.85 -23.88 18.50
CA GLN A 331 6.33 -22.52 18.74
C GLN A 331 5.19 -21.55 19.08
N LEU A 332 4.04 -21.65 18.41
CA LEU A 332 2.87 -20.82 18.73
C LEU A 332 2.34 -21.10 20.14
N SER A 333 2.36 -22.37 20.58
CA SER A 333 2.02 -22.74 21.96
C SER A 333 2.99 -22.13 22.96
N GLU A 334 4.30 -22.24 22.72
CA GLU A 334 5.33 -21.65 23.58
C GLU A 334 5.21 -20.11 23.67
N TYR A 335 4.89 -19.44 22.56
CA TYR A 335 4.63 -17.99 22.56
C TYR A 335 3.37 -17.62 23.33
N GLN A 336 2.32 -18.44 23.27
CA GLN A 336 1.10 -18.23 24.03
C GLN A 336 1.34 -18.39 25.53
N GLU A 337 2.07 -19.44 25.94
CA GLU A 337 2.49 -19.64 27.33
C GLU A 337 3.34 -18.47 27.84
N LEU A 338 4.27 -17.97 27.02
CA LEU A 338 5.10 -16.82 27.37
C LEU A 338 4.27 -15.54 27.49
N LEU A 339 3.26 -15.35 26.62
CA LEU A 339 2.32 -14.24 26.72
C LEU A 339 1.50 -14.31 28.01
N ASP A 340 1.03 -15.49 28.39
CA ASP A 340 0.27 -15.71 29.63
C ASP A 340 1.14 -15.42 30.86
N VAL A 341 2.40 -15.87 30.88
CA VAL A 341 3.38 -15.52 31.93
C VAL A 341 3.61 -14.01 31.97
N LYS A 342 3.73 -13.35 30.82
CA LYS A 342 3.91 -11.89 30.75
C LYS A 342 2.69 -11.14 31.31
N LEU A 343 1.47 -11.60 31.00
CA LEU A 343 0.25 -11.01 31.54
C LEU A 343 0.18 -11.18 33.06
N ALA A 344 0.58 -12.34 33.59
CA ALA A 344 0.70 -12.55 35.03
C ALA A 344 1.72 -11.58 35.67
N LEU A 345 2.89 -11.42 35.07
CA LEU A 345 3.92 -10.47 35.54
C LEU A 345 3.44 -9.00 35.48
N ASP A 346 2.72 -8.61 34.43
CA ASP A 346 2.12 -7.26 34.36
C ASP A 346 1.09 -7.05 35.47
N MET A 347 0.29 -8.07 35.78
CA MET A 347 -0.66 -8.01 36.88
C MET A 347 0.06 -7.86 38.23
N GLU A 348 1.15 -8.60 38.44
CA GLU A 348 2.00 -8.47 39.63
C GLU A 348 2.64 -7.08 39.72
N ILE A 349 3.24 -6.56 38.64
CA ILE A 349 3.82 -5.22 38.60
C ILE A 349 2.78 -4.14 38.89
N ASN A 350 1.56 -4.27 38.36
CA ASN A 350 0.47 -3.34 38.65
C ASN A 350 0.00 -3.44 40.10
N ALA A 351 -0.02 -4.64 40.69
CA ALA A 351 -0.30 -4.81 42.11
C ALA A 351 0.79 -4.16 42.97
N TYR A 352 2.07 -4.35 42.64
CA TYR A 352 3.19 -3.70 43.32
C TYR A 352 3.14 -2.18 43.17
N ARG A 353 2.83 -1.64 41.97
CA ARG A 353 2.64 -0.19 41.75
C ARG A 353 1.54 0.38 42.62
N LYS A 354 0.36 -0.25 42.67
CA LYS A 354 -0.74 0.20 43.53
C LYS A 354 -0.39 0.18 45.02
N LEU A 355 0.39 -0.81 45.45
CA LEU A 355 0.86 -0.88 46.83
C LEU A 355 1.87 0.25 47.14
N LEU A 356 2.79 0.53 46.22
CA LEU A 356 3.75 1.62 46.29
C LEU A 356 3.05 3.00 46.28
N GLU A 357 2.10 3.23 45.38
CA GLU A 357 1.28 4.44 45.34
C GLU A 357 0.46 4.60 46.64
N GLY A 358 -0.04 3.50 47.20
CA GLY A 358 -0.71 3.48 48.50
C GLY A 358 0.22 3.84 49.67
N GLU A 359 1.46 3.37 49.66
CA GLU A 359 2.51 3.75 50.62
C GLU A 359 2.97 5.21 50.46
N GLU A 360 3.14 5.69 49.23
CA GLU A 360 3.49 7.08 48.92
C GLU A 360 2.43 8.07 49.42
N HIS A 361 1.14 7.71 49.30
CA HIS A 361 0.03 8.46 49.88
C HIS A 361 0.02 8.47 51.41
N ARG A 362 0.44 7.37 52.07
CA ARG A 362 0.56 7.30 53.54
C ARG A 362 1.75 8.12 54.07
N LEU A 363 2.84 8.20 53.31
CA LEU A 363 4.09 8.86 53.72
C LEU A 363 4.16 10.35 53.31
N LYS A 364 3.11 10.93 52.69
CA LYS A 364 3.03 12.34 52.23
C LYS A 364 4.25 12.78 51.40
N LEU A 365 4.77 11.90 50.55
CA LEU A 365 5.78 12.27 49.57
C LEU A 365 5.07 12.91 48.36
N SER A 366 5.27 14.21 48.17
CA SER A 366 4.69 14.98 47.06
C SER A 366 5.23 14.48 45.70
N PRO A 367 4.43 14.44 44.62
CA PRO A 367 4.90 13.91 43.34
C PRO A 367 5.83 14.92 42.67
N SER A 368 7.12 14.59 42.60
CA SER A 368 8.09 15.31 41.77
C SER A 368 7.97 14.79 40.33
N GLN A 369 7.72 15.71 39.41
CA GLN A 369 7.57 15.48 37.97
C GLN A 369 8.79 14.77 37.36
N SER A 370 8.55 13.72 36.56
CA SER A 370 9.59 13.08 35.74
C SER A 370 9.81 13.86 34.43
N PRO A 371 11.06 14.19 34.05
CA PRO A 371 11.34 14.66 32.71
C PRO A 371 11.33 13.49 31.73
N ARG A 372 10.64 13.70 30.60
CA ARG A 372 10.61 12.78 29.45
C ARG A 372 12.00 12.66 28.83
N VAL A 373 12.43 11.42 28.64
CA VAL A 373 13.68 11.06 27.97
C VAL A 373 13.58 11.34 26.48
N ALA A 374 14.45 12.23 25.98
CA ALA A 374 14.74 12.40 24.57
C ALA A 374 15.99 11.56 24.23
N VAL A 375 15.88 10.62 23.30
CA VAL A 375 17.05 10.04 22.63
C VAL A 375 16.73 9.86 21.15
N SER A 376 17.42 10.62 20.30
CA SER A 376 17.58 10.35 18.88
C SER A 376 18.94 9.67 18.65
N ARG A 377 18.89 8.54 17.91
CA ARG A 377 19.74 8.05 16.80
C ARG A 377 21.08 8.81 16.59
N ILE A 378 22.23 8.18 16.36
CA ILE A 378 22.71 7.30 15.24
C ILE A 378 24.05 6.68 15.73
N THR A 379 24.41 5.40 15.54
CA THR A 379 25.36 4.85 14.53
C THR A 379 25.37 3.29 14.61
N GLY A 380 25.10 2.57 13.50
CA GLY A 380 26.01 1.65 12.77
C GLY A 380 26.88 0.69 13.61
N SER A 381 26.99 -0.63 13.42
CA SER A 381 26.64 -1.56 12.32
C SER A 381 26.95 -3.01 12.73
N SER A 382 26.07 -3.99 12.42
CA SER A 382 26.33 -5.39 12.00
C SER A 382 25.07 -6.25 12.27
N SER A 383 24.33 -6.57 11.22
CA SER A 383 24.21 -7.92 10.61
C SER A 383 23.08 -8.77 11.20
N SER A 384 21.92 -8.79 10.53
CA SER A 384 21.25 -9.99 10.02
C SER A 384 19.79 -9.67 9.66
N ARG A 385 19.35 -10.33 8.58
CA ARG A 385 18.11 -10.11 7.84
C ARG A 385 16.95 -10.88 8.47
N SER A 386 15.75 -10.29 8.55
CA SER A 386 14.49 -11.00 8.22
C SER A 386 13.35 -10.00 7.99
N SER A 387 12.72 -10.13 6.82
CA SER A 387 11.60 -9.31 6.36
C SER A 387 10.28 -9.92 6.85
N LYS A 388 9.43 -9.09 7.46
CA LYS A 388 8.09 -9.45 7.92
C LYS A 388 7.08 -9.26 6.78
N ARG A 389 6.43 -10.37 6.39
CA ARG A 389 5.28 -10.40 5.48
C ARG A 389 4.04 -9.80 6.16
N LYS A 390 3.25 -9.12 5.33
CA LYS A 390 1.96 -8.47 5.60
C LYS A 390 0.84 -9.52 5.63
N ARG A 391 0.01 -9.44 6.67
CA ARG A 391 -1.21 -10.22 6.92
C ARG A 391 -2.31 -9.79 5.95
N VAL A 392 -2.95 -10.75 5.28
CA VAL A 392 -4.18 -10.56 4.49
C VAL A 392 -5.27 -11.44 5.10
N GLU A 393 -6.46 -10.84 5.19
CA GLU A 393 -7.69 -11.38 5.77
C GLU A 393 -8.26 -12.56 4.98
N ALA A 394 -9.01 -13.39 5.70
CA ALA A 394 -9.77 -14.51 5.19
C ALA A 394 -10.89 -14.03 4.25
N LYS A 395 -11.01 -14.69 3.10
CA LYS A 395 -12.22 -14.65 2.27
C LYS A 395 -12.43 -16.00 1.60
N ASP A 396 -13.57 -16.58 1.95
CA ASP A 396 -14.44 -17.53 1.24
C ASP A 396 -13.83 -18.51 0.24
N VAL A 397 -14.06 -19.79 0.57
CA VAL A 397 -13.90 -20.97 -0.27
C VAL A 397 -14.94 -20.92 -1.41
N PRO A 398 -14.56 -21.02 -2.69
CA PRO A 398 -15.51 -21.40 -3.72
C PRO A 398 -15.54 -22.92 -3.89
N GLU A 399 -16.78 -23.35 -3.99
CA GLU A 399 -17.33 -24.64 -4.39
C GLU A 399 -16.69 -25.16 -5.69
N VAL A 400 -16.42 -26.46 -5.73
CA VAL A 400 -15.83 -27.15 -6.89
C VAL A 400 -16.90 -27.33 -7.95
N GLU A 401 -16.82 -26.56 -9.04
CA GLU A 401 -17.51 -26.87 -10.30
C GLU A 401 -16.66 -27.81 -11.15
N ILE A 402 -17.33 -28.86 -11.64
CA ILE A 402 -16.82 -29.86 -12.57
C ILE A 402 -16.84 -29.26 -13.98
N GLY A 403 -15.71 -29.15 -14.66
CA GLY A 403 -15.68 -28.86 -16.09
C GLY A 403 -14.31 -28.52 -16.69
N GLU A 404 -13.95 -29.30 -17.72
CA GLU A 404 -12.95 -29.07 -18.77
C GLU A 404 -11.47 -29.44 -18.51
N GLY A 405 -10.90 -30.06 -19.55
CA GLY A 405 -9.73 -30.95 -19.48
C GLY A 405 -8.41 -30.24 -19.19
N GLN A 406 -7.60 -30.89 -18.35
CA GLN A 406 -6.28 -30.41 -17.96
C GLN A 406 -5.24 -30.77 -19.04
N LEU A 407 -4.71 -29.75 -19.70
CA LEU A 407 -3.56 -29.84 -20.60
C LEU A 407 -2.30 -30.12 -19.77
N LEU A 408 -1.54 -31.18 -20.09
CA LEU A 408 -0.32 -31.55 -19.38
C LEU A 408 0.90 -30.96 -20.13
N VAL A 409 1.53 -29.96 -19.51
CA VAL A 409 2.82 -29.39 -19.95
C VAL A 409 3.94 -30.30 -19.44
N SER A 410 4.80 -30.79 -20.32
CA SER A 410 6.03 -31.50 -19.95
C SER A 410 7.23 -30.59 -20.13
N GLU A 411 7.99 -30.38 -19.07
CA GLU A 411 9.16 -29.49 -19.04
C GLU A 411 10.45 -30.30 -18.86
N GLU A 412 11.43 -30.06 -19.73
CA GLU A 412 12.78 -30.64 -19.63
C GLU A 412 13.81 -29.51 -19.48
N ALA A 413 14.31 -29.29 -18.26
CA ALA A 413 15.32 -28.28 -17.95
C ALA A 413 16.70 -28.91 -17.72
N THR A 414 17.74 -28.33 -18.34
CA THR A 414 19.14 -28.71 -18.15
C THR A 414 19.97 -27.46 -17.84
N ALA A 415 20.68 -27.46 -16.72
CA ALA A 415 21.63 -26.40 -16.37
C ALA A 415 23.03 -26.99 -16.19
N SER A 416 24.00 -26.45 -16.92
CA SER A 416 25.41 -26.86 -16.85
C SER A 416 26.25 -25.85 -16.04
N GLY A 417 25.63 -24.83 -15.43
CA GLY A 417 26.33 -23.75 -14.74
C GLY A 417 25.55 -23.15 -13.56
N ALA A 418 26.02 -22.01 -13.05
CA ALA A 418 25.48 -21.34 -11.86
C ALA A 418 24.07 -20.72 -12.03
N VAL A 419 23.57 -20.65 -13.27
CA VAL A 419 22.33 -19.96 -13.61
C VAL A 419 21.35 -20.96 -14.20
N THR A 420 20.13 -20.98 -13.66
CA THR A 420 19.00 -21.75 -14.15
C THR A 420 18.00 -20.84 -14.86
N ILE A 421 17.27 -21.38 -15.83
CA ILE A 421 16.14 -20.71 -16.47
C ILE A 421 14.89 -21.26 -15.79
N SER A 422 14.07 -20.39 -15.21
CA SER A 422 12.79 -20.83 -14.63
C SER A 422 11.74 -21.03 -15.72
N PRO A 423 10.76 -21.94 -15.51
CA PRO A 423 9.66 -22.18 -16.44
C PRO A 423 9.04 -20.88 -16.92
N THR A 424 8.97 -20.74 -18.24
CA THR A 424 8.59 -19.49 -18.87
C THR A 424 7.08 -19.32 -18.93
N ASP A 425 6.64 -18.07 -18.92
CA ASP A 425 5.26 -17.73 -19.20
C ASP A 425 4.90 -18.20 -20.62
N MET A 426 3.84 -19.03 -20.72
CA MET A 426 3.31 -19.55 -21.98
C MET A 426 2.80 -18.42 -22.89
N ASP A 427 2.49 -17.26 -22.29
CA ASP A 427 2.06 -16.06 -23.00
C ASP A 427 3.23 -15.24 -23.59
N GLY A 428 4.49 -15.68 -23.39
CA GLY A 428 5.65 -15.07 -24.04
C GLY A 428 6.00 -13.66 -23.53
N ASN A 429 5.57 -13.31 -22.32
CA ASN A 429 5.80 -11.97 -21.75
C ASN A 429 7.17 -11.82 -21.09
N ALA A 430 7.73 -12.91 -20.55
CA ALA A 430 8.94 -12.84 -19.74
C ALA A 430 9.76 -14.12 -19.80
N VAL A 431 11.07 -13.96 -19.59
CA VAL A 431 12.00 -15.05 -19.29
C VAL A 431 12.80 -14.68 -18.04
N THR A 432 12.77 -15.55 -17.03
CA THR A 432 13.45 -15.32 -15.75
C THR A 432 14.65 -16.26 -15.60
N LEU A 433 15.78 -15.68 -15.21
CA LEU A 433 17.00 -16.38 -14.90
C LEU A 433 17.26 -16.27 -13.40
N THR A 434 17.67 -17.36 -12.76
CA THR A 434 17.99 -17.39 -11.34
C THR A 434 19.42 -17.86 -11.13
N ASN A 435 20.21 -17.11 -10.36
CA ASN A 435 21.51 -17.59 -9.87
C ASN A 435 21.30 -18.32 -8.55
N GLU A 436 21.34 -19.64 -8.58
CA GLU A 436 21.13 -20.51 -7.41
C GLU A 436 22.42 -20.71 -6.58
N THR A 437 23.53 -20.10 -7.00
CA THR A 437 24.82 -20.25 -6.33
C THR A 437 25.12 -19.12 -5.34
N GLU A 438 26.10 -19.36 -4.48
CA GLU A 438 26.63 -18.37 -3.53
C GLU A 438 27.65 -17.40 -4.16
N GLN A 439 27.95 -17.54 -5.46
CA GLN A 439 28.92 -16.70 -6.17
C GLN A 439 28.22 -15.78 -7.19
N ASP A 440 28.75 -14.57 -7.35
CA ASP A 440 28.26 -13.62 -8.36
C ASP A 440 28.64 -14.13 -9.77
N GLN A 441 27.65 -14.24 -10.66
CA GLN A 441 27.87 -14.70 -12.04
C GLN A 441 27.85 -13.50 -13.01
N PRO A 442 28.99 -13.13 -13.63
CA PRO A 442 28.98 -12.16 -14.71
C PRO A 442 28.30 -12.75 -15.95
N LEU A 443 27.29 -12.06 -16.48
CA LEU A 443 26.59 -12.43 -17.73
C LEU A 443 26.92 -11.45 -18.87
N GLY A 444 28.02 -10.71 -18.74
CA GLY A 444 28.45 -9.76 -19.77
C GLY A 444 28.61 -10.44 -21.14
N ASN A 445 27.92 -9.91 -22.15
CA ASN A 445 27.89 -10.45 -23.52
C ASN A 445 27.23 -11.83 -23.67
N TRP A 446 26.55 -12.34 -22.63
CA TRP A 446 25.77 -13.55 -22.76
C TRP A 446 24.50 -13.28 -23.56
N ARG A 447 23.97 -14.33 -24.18
CA ARG A 447 22.80 -14.30 -25.04
C ARG A 447 21.72 -15.19 -24.47
N LEU A 448 20.52 -14.65 -24.33
CA LEU A 448 19.33 -15.42 -24.03
C LEU A 448 18.56 -15.61 -25.33
N LYS A 449 18.47 -16.85 -25.79
CA LYS A 449 17.88 -17.26 -27.05
C LYS A 449 16.59 -18.03 -26.77
N ARG A 450 15.50 -17.70 -27.45
CA ARG A 450 14.25 -18.45 -27.41
C ARG A 450 13.74 -18.74 -28.81
N GLN A 451 13.21 -19.93 -29.00
CA GLN A 451 12.57 -20.38 -30.23
C GLN A 451 11.25 -21.05 -29.85
N ALA A 452 10.17 -20.65 -30.50
CA ALA A 452 8.83 -21.21 -30.29
C ALA A 452 8.35 -21.85 -31.60
N ASP A 453 8.01 -23.13 -31.59
CA ASP A 453 7.67 -23.95 -32.75
C ASP A 453 8.68 -23.74 -33.90
N ASP A 454 8.19 -23.44 -35.11
CA ASP A 454 8.99 -23.13 -36.31
C ASP A 454 9.20 -21.62 -36.54
N SER A 455 9.04 -20.79 -35.50
CA SER A 455 9.24 -19.33 -35.63
C SER A 455 10.71 -18.91 -35.60
N ASP A 456 10.99 -17.71 -36.12
CA ASP A 456 12.32 -17.11 -36.11
C ASP A 456 12.87 -16.97 -34.67
N GLU A 457 14.14 -17.35 -34.49
CA GLU A 457 14.80 -17.30 -33.19
C GLU A 457 14.97 -15.85 -32.69
N VAL A 458 14.53 -15.59 -31.45
CA VAL A 458 14.71 -14.28 -30.80
C VAL A 458 15.86 -14.33 -29.81
N ILE A 459 16.77 -13.34 -29.90
CA ILE A 459 17.99 -13.28 -29.08
C ILE A 459 18.12 -11.95 -28.33
N TYR A 460 18.08 -12.01 -27.00
CA TYR A 460 18.40 -10.90 -26.11
C TYR A 460 19.89 -10.93 -25.71
N LYS A 461 20.54 -9.76 -25.69
CA LYS A 461 21.97 -9.62 -25.33
C LYS A 461 22.12 -8.86 -24.01
N PHE A 462 22.80 -9.47 -23.06
CA PHE A 462 23.14 -8.80 -21.80
C PHE A 462 24.21 -7.72 -22.00
N SER A 463 24.07 -6.60 -21.28
CA SER A 463 25.08 -5.54 -21.26
C SER A 463 26.44 -6.09 -20.79
N PRO A 464 27.58 -5.63 -21.36
CA PRO A 464 28.91 -6.14 -21.00
C PRO A 464 29.27 -6.05 -19.50
N LYS A 465 28.59 -5.17 -18.75
CA LYS A 465 28.81 -4.95 -17.32
C LYS A 465 27.77 -5.62 -16.42
N PHE A 466 26.88 -6.45 -16.97
CA PHE A 466 25.81 -7.08 -16.18
C PHE A 466 26.35 -8.26 -15.36
N THR A 467 26.08 -8.23 -14.06
CA THR A 467 26.43 -9.30 -13.12
C THR A 467 25.20 -9.68 -12.32
N LEU A 468 24.84 -10.96 -12.37
CA LEU A 468 23.75 -11.53 -11.58
C LEU A 468 24.31 -12.00 -10.24
N LYS A 469 23.93 -11.33 -9.14
CA LYS A 469 24.49 -11.64 -7.83
C LYS A 469 24.01 -12.99 -7.30
N ALA A 470 24.75 -13.55 -6.36
CA ALA A 470 24.38 -14.77 -5.64
C ALA A 470 22.94 -14.71 -5.10
N GLY A 471 22.14 -15.75 -5.39
CA GLY A 471 20.75 -15.87 -4.97
C GLY A 471 19.77 -14.84 -5.56
N GLN A 472 20.18 -14.08 -6.58
CA GLN A 472 19.31 -13.13 -7.27
C GLN A 472 18.71 -13.73 -8.54
N SER A 473 17.49 -13.34 -8.85
CA SER A 473 16.86 -13.54 -10.15
C SER A 473 16.82 -12.24 -10.95
N VAL A 474 16.87 -12.39 -12.28
CA VAL A 474 16.64 -11.32 -13.25
C VAL A 474 15.58 -11.78 -14.23
N THR A 475 14.58 -10.95 -14.46
CA THR A 475 13.53 -11.18 -15.45
C THR A 475 13.76 -10.25 -16.63
N VAL A 476 13.76 -10.82 -17.83
CA VAL A 476 13.80 -10.07 -19.08
C VAL A 476 12.38 -10.05 -19.66
N TRP A 477 11.75 -8.89 -19.58
CA TRP A 477 10.40 -8.61 -20.05
C TRP A 477 10.40 -8.20 -21.52
N SER A 478 9.39 -8.65 -22.27
CA SER A 478 9.11 -8.14 -23.61
C SER A 478 8.52 -6.72 -23.56
N ALA A 479 8.45 -6.04 -24.70
CA ALA A 479 7.86 -4.70 -24.78
C ALA A 479 6.35 -4.70 -24.44
N ASP A 480 5.62 -5.75 -24.80
CA ASP A 480 4.17 -5.83 -24.62
C ASP A 480 3.75 -6.22 -23.20
N ALA A 481 4.69 -6.67 -22.36
CA ALA A 481 4.42 -7.02 -20.97
C ALA A 481 4.02 -5.81 -20.10
N GLY A 482 4.19 -4.57 -20.59
CA GLY A 482 3.76 -3.35 -19.87
C GLY A 482 4.56 -3.03 -18.60
N VAL A 483 5.69 -3.71 -18.36
CA VAL A 483 6.53 -3.53 -17.16
C VAL A 483 7.57 -2.43 -17.36
N THR A 484 7.75 -1.57 -16.35
CA THR A 484 8.79 -0.53 -16.34
C THR A 484 10.19 -1.11 -16.08
N HIS A 485 11.16 -0.75 -16.93
CA HIS A 485 12.57 -1.12 -16.81
C HIS A 485 13.18 -0.73 -15.45
N SER A 486 13.57 -1.72 -14.63
CA SER A 486 14.12 -1.54 -13.28
C SER A 486 15.31 -2.47 -13.01
N PRO A 487 16.48 -2.22 -13.65
CA PRO A 487 17.67 -3.04 -13.45
C PRO A 487 18.19 -2.95 -11.99
N PRO A 488 18.78 -4.03 -11.44
CA PRO A 488 19.24 -5.24 -12.13
C PRO A 488 18.22 -6.38 -12.19
N SER A 489 17.07 -6.26 -11.52
CA SER A 489 16.08 -7.33 -11.38
C SER A 489 15.11 -7.43 -12.57
N ASP A 490 14.73 -6.28 -13.15
CA ASP A 490 13.78 -6.24 -14.27
C ASP A 490 14.41 -5.54 -15.47
N LEU A 491 14.72 -6.31 -16.51
CA LEU A 491 15.25 -5.84 -17.79
C LEU A 491 14.12 -5.79 -18.81
N LEU A 492 14.06 -4.74 -19.63
CA LEU A 492 12.99 -4.53 -20.60
C LEU A 492 13.58 -4.56 -22.01
N TRP A 493 13.12 -5.52 -22.81
CA TRP A 493 13.53 -5.66 -24.19
C TRP A 493 12.64 -4.86 -25.13
N LYS A 494 12.88 -3.55 -25.16
CA LYS A 494 12.04 -2.58 -25.90
C LYS A 494 11.91 -2.82 -27.40
N SER A 495 12.82 -3.57 -28.01
CA SER A 495 12.83 -3.83 -29.46
C SER A 495 12.08 -5.11 -29.85
N GLN A 496 11.57 -5.89 -28.89
CA GLN A 496 10.78 -7.08 -29.18
C GLN A 496 9.43 -7.04 -28.47
N ALA A 497 8.37 -7.28 -29.24
CA ALA A 497 6.99 -7.27 -28.77
C ALA A 497 6.73 -8.42 -27.78
N SER A 498 7.16 -9.64 -28.12
CA SER A 498 7.05 -10.83 -27.27
C SER A 498 8.28 -11.74 -27.39
N TRP A 499 8.37 -12.69 -26.48
CA TRP A 499 9.33 -13.80 -26.50
C TRP A 499 8.90 -14.98 -27.39
N GLY A 500 7.73 -14.89 -28.03
CA GLY A 500 7.11 -15.97 -28.79
C GLY A 500 6.27 -16.92 -27.93
N THR A 501 5.11 -17.31 -28.46
CA THR A 501 4.15 -18.26 -27.87
C THR A 501 4.03 -19.46 -28.80
N GLY A 502 4.04 -20.68 -28.28
CA GLY A 502 4.04 -21.90 -29.11
C GLY A 502 3.78 -23.17 -28.30
N SER A 503 3.64 -24.28 -29.00
CA SER A 503 3.44 -25.62 -28.44
C SER A 503 4.74 -26.35 -28.07
N ASP A 504 5.83 -25.99 -28.74
CA ASP A 504 7.19 -26.43 -28.47
C ASP A 504 8.05 -25.19 -28.26
N ILE A 505 8.55 -24.97 -27.04
CA ILE A 505 9.34 -23.78 -26.72
C ILE A 505 10.70 -24.21 -26.17
N VAL A 506 11.75 -23.79 -26.86
CA VAL A 506 13.14 -23.98 -26.40
C VAL A 506 13.74 -22.64 -26.01
N THR A 507 14.11 -22.49 -24.75
CA THR A 507 14.85 -21.32 -24.25
C THR A 507 16.25 -21.74 -23.80
N SER A 508 17.28 -21.04 -24.27
CA SER A 508 18.69 -21.34 -24.00
C SER A 508 19.49 -20.10 -23.63
N LEU A 509 20.30 -20.21 -22.57
CA LEU A 509 21.26 -19.22 -22.13
C LEU A 509 22.65 -19.60 -22.65
N ILE A 510 23.26 -18.72 -23.44
CA ILE A 510 24.52 -18.96 -24.14
C ILE A 510 25.57 -17.95 -23.64
N ASN A 511 26.75 -18.43 -23.27
CA ASN A 511 27.85 -17.56 -22.82
C ASN A 511 28.51 -16.79 -23.99
N ALA A 512 29.51 -15.97 -23.67
CA ALA A 512 30.28 -15.22 -24.66
C ALA A 512 31.03 -16.12 -25.67
N ASP A 513 31.41 -17.34 -25.25
CA ASP A 513 32.14 -18.32 -26.07
C ASP A 513 31.23 -19.16 -26.99
N GLY A 514 29.90 -19.04 -26.84
CA GLY A 514 28.92 -19.78 -27.62
C GLY A 514 28.46 -21.10 -27.00
N GLU A 515 28.88 -21.41 -25.77
CA GLU A 515 28.46 -22.59 -25.01
C GLU A 515 27.10 -22.36 -24.34
N VAL A 516 26.20 -23.34 -24.43
CA VAL A 516 24.91 -23.35 -23.72
C VAL A 516 25.17 -23.64 -22.24
N ARG A 517 24.80 -22.70 -21.37
CA ARG A 517 24.97 -22.80 -19.91
C ARG A 517 23.70 -23.28 -19.20
N ALA A 518 22.54 -22.98 -19.77
CA ALA A 518 21.26 -23.52 -19.32
C ALA A 518 20.28 -23.57 -20.49
N SER A 519 19.40 -24.55 -20.50
CA SER A 519 18.32 -24.67 -21.46
C SER A 519 17.07 -25.25 -20.78
N ILE A 520 15.91 -24.82 -21.25
CA ILE A 520 14.61 -25.38 -20.86
C ILE A 520 13.79 -25.61 -22.12
N HIS A 521 13.11 -26.75 -22.16
CA HIS A 521 12.27 -27.20 -23.27
C HIS A 521 10.88 -27.49 -22.73
N ASP A 522 9.91 -26.68 -23.16
CA ASP A 522 8.51 -26.76 -22.73
C ASP A 522 7.69 -27.34 -23.89
N LEU A 523 7.13 -28.55 -23.69
CA LEU A 523 6.26 -29.22 -24.67
C LEU A 523 4.82 -29.29 -24.17
N LEU A 524 3.88 -28.77 -24.96
CA LEU A 524 2.45 -28.93 -24.76
C LEU A 524 1.96 -30.24 -25.38
N SER A 525 1.71 -31.25 -24.55
CA SER A 525 1.17 -32.54 -25.00
C SER A 525 -0.36 -32.59 -24.88
N LEU A 526 -1.04 -32.88 -25.99
CA LEU A 526 -2.49 -33.16 -26.02
C LEU A 526 -2.73 -34.65 -25.73
N ILE A 527 -2.93 -35.03 -24.47
CA ILE A 527 -3.37 -36.39 -24.12
C ILE A 527 -4.91 -36.41 -24.05
N TRP A 528 -5.54 -37.04 -25.06
CA TRP A 528 -6.97 -37.36 -25.03
C TRP A 528 -7.21 -38.58 -24.13
N TRP A 529 -7.98 -38.44 -23.06
CA TRP A 529 -8.49 -39.55 -22.24
C TRP A 529 -9.88 -40.00 -22.75
N GLN A 530 -10.00 -41.25 -23.22
CA GLN A 530 -11.28 -41.95 -23.40
C GLN A 530 -11.77 -42.45 -22.04
N ALA A 531 -12.88 -41.90 -21.54
CA ALA A 531 -13.57 -42.45 -20.37
C ALA A 531 -15.08 -42.25 -20.48
N THR A 532 -15.77 -43.04 -21.31
CA THR A 532 -17.21 -43.33 -21.10
C THR A 532 -17.65 -44.57 -21.89
N THR A 533 -17.75 -45.73 -21.22
CA THR A 533 -18.89 -46.68 -21.33
C THR A 533 -18.59 -47.92 -20.49
N CYS A 534 -19.13 -47.97 -19.28
CA CYS A 534 -19.44 -49.24 -18.63
C CYS A 534 -20.63 -49.03 -17.68
N VAL A 535 -21.84 -48.97 -18.24
CA VAL A 535 -23.09 -49.27 -17.54
C VAL A 535 -24.05 -49.91 -18.56
N SER A 536 -24.59 -51.08 -18.20
CA SER A 536 -25.60 -51.92 -18.89
C SER A 536 -25.05 -52.99 -19.84
N VAL A 537 -24.81 -54.22 -19.33
CA VAL A 537 -25.72 -55.38 -19.29
C VAL A 537 -25.25 -56.31 -18.18
#